data_AF-M1XTL3-F1
#
_entry.id   AF-M1XTL3-F1
#
_cell.length_a   1.000
_cell.length_b   1.000
_cell.length_c   1.000
_cell.angle_alpha   90.00
_cell.angle_beta   90.00
_cell.angle_gamma   90.00
#
_symmetry.space_group_name_H-M   'P 1'
#
loop_
_entity.id
_entity.type
_entity.pdbx_description
1 polymer ?
#
loop_
_entity_poly.entity_id
_entity_poly.type
_entity_poly.pdbx_seq_one_letter_code
_entity_poly.pdbx_strand_id
1 'polypeptide(L)'
;MRIRTQRDRMDSDERLSSQTTPELEDVSSLDRLPLHSTDLLTLLDPSGVVLYESPSIERLYGYDQEELVGEQVAEYFHPEDRDRVVEAFAAIVSDDGNHVETVEYRHEMADGSYRWIESVGSSNPTPEGDYVINSRDISERKQRERQLQQTRKQVQSERDGKEAVRQLLLETSTDREIAASVCRLLVDEYGYEAAWVVRKQGTQRDNPHSVMVADYGSDQGFRRPDEDGIIDAATRRTLATDDPVTVTTYSDEKPEIVANLERCGLSSVRSVPLDHEGVSYGALTVVRADAGSDVARQLVDEVAAALAFKQQVHRHQEALAGETVTELTLRYTGENVLTALAKALAAQKCDDSDDSDDSDDTVPELVIEELQGSRNSGVTFLLKTADVDAETLRATVAGFPSVQTATVVAESETRAVVSVRADTGSIRGLVGGHGEVLRSITAQGGRLELVVEFPRRTDLGAIVDAVQDQWPEAIMHACTERTVDDDHPSAFSGLTIKQEDALRAASLSGFFERPQEASAEDVAETLDSSASTFLHHLRNAEQAVFEDAFSHDGRVD
;
A
#
# COMPACT_ATOMS: atom_id res chain seq x y z
N MET A 1 -52.93 25.04 29.31
CA MET A 1 -54.03 25.84 29.88
C MET A 1 -55.05 26.18 28.79
N ARG A 2 -56.03 25.31 28.55
CA ARG A 2 -57.26 25.63 27.80
C ARG A 2 -58.43 24.88 28.44
N ILE A 3 -59.50 25.63 28.63
CA ILE A 3 -60.58 25.40 29.60
C ILE A 3 -61.73 24.62 28.93
N ARG A 4 -62.17 23.54 29.59
CA ARG A 4 -63.44 22.82 29.33
C ARG A 4 -64.60 23.76 29.62
N THR A 5 -65.59 23.80 28.72
CA THR A 5 -66.90 24.38 29.03
C THR A 5 -67.95 23.28 28.94
N GLN A 6 -68.49 22.95 30.11
CA GLN A 6 -69.58 22.02 30.38
C GLN A 6 -70.92 22.75 30.21
N ARG A 7 -71.91 22.11 29.57
CA ARG A 7 -73.31 22.58 29.58
C ARG A 7 -74.25 21.38 29.69
N ASP A 8 -74.83 21.25 30.88
CA ASP A 8 -75.93 20.34 31.22
C ASP A 8 -77.26 20.77 30.58
N ARG A 9 -78.10 19.77 30.21
CA ARG A 9 -79.49 19.62 30.70
C ARG A 9 -80.19 18.33 30.21
N MET A 10 -80.55 17.49 31.17
CA MET A 10 -81.76 16.62 31.30
C MET A 10 -83.04 17.27 30.71
N ASP A 11 -84.13 16.60 30.34
CA ASP A 11 -84.65 15.23 30.44
C ASP A 11 -85.91 15.19 29.54
N SER A 12 -86.36 13.99 29.13
CA SER A 12 -87.77 13.50 29.17
C SER A 12 -88.13 12.57 27.99
N ASP A 13 -88.22 11.26 28.29
CA ASP A 13 -89.37 10.36 28.08
C ASP A 13 -89.97 10.19 26.65
N GLU A 14 -90.31 9.01 26.11
CA GLU A 14 -90.55 7.67 26.64
C GLU A 14 -90.84 6.71 25.43
N ARG A 15 -90.64 5.40 25.63
CA ARG A 15 -91.31 4.22 24.98
C ARG A 15 -90.60 3.37 23.91
N LEU A 16 -90.02 2.27 24.42
CA LEU A 16 -90.23 0.85 24.07
C LEU A 16 -90.29 0.42 22.59
N SER A 17 -89.27 -0.32 22.15
CA SER A 17 -89.47 -1.69 21.65
C SER A 17 -88.19 -2.51 21.78
N SER A 18 -88.31 -3.63 22.49
CA SER A 18 -87.32 -4.67 22.67
C SER A 18 -86.91 -5.29 21.33
N GLN A 19 -85.60 -5.41 21.06
CA GLN A 19 -85.04 -6.46 20.22
C GLN A 19 -83.51 -6.55 20.45
N THR A 20 -83.15 -7.57 21.22
CA THR A 20 -81.95 -8.42 21.14
C THR A 20 -80.65 -7.79 20.61
N THR A 21 -79.73 -7.51 21.52
CA THR A 21 -78.29 -7.38 21.28
C THR A 21 -77.75 -8.63 20.58
N PRO A 22 -77.06 -8.53 19.43
CA PRO A 22 -76.02 -9.48 19.07
C PRO A 22 -74.67 -8.93 19.53
N GLU A 23 -73.87 -9.83 20.07
CA GLU A 23 -72.59 -9.59 20.72
C GLU A 23 -71.50 -9.10 19.76
N LEU A 24 -70.64 -8.23 20.27
CA LEU A 24 -69.32 -7.88 19.74
C LEU A 24 -68.41 -9.12 19.93
N GLU A 25 -68.34 -10.03 18.95
CA GLU A 25 -67.51 -11.24 19.09
C GLU A 25 -66.23 -11.30 18.24
N ASP A 26 -66.00 -10.42 17.24
CA ASP A 26 -64.91 -10.68 16.27
C ASP A 26 -63.60 -9.87 16.43
N VAL A 27 -63.44 -9.09 17.51
CA VAL A 27 -62.12 -8.48 17.84
C VAL A 27 -61.21 -9.46 18.60
N SER A 28 -61.79 -10.53 19.17
CA SER A 28 -61.10 -11.51 20.01
C SER A 28 -60.21 -12.52 19.25
N SER A 29 -60.25 -12.48 17.92
CA SER A 29 -59.61 -13.45 17.02
C SER A 29 -58.11 -13.17 16.79
N LEU A 30 -57.67 -11.91 16.89
CA LEU A 30 -56.28 -11.50 16.67
C LEU A 30 -55.38 -11.71 17.90
N ASP A 31 -55.94 -11.65 19.12
CA ASP A 31 -55.24 -11.91 20.39
C ASP A 31 -54.75 -13.37 20.55
N ARG A 32 -55.23 -14.28 19.70
CA ARG A 32 -54.96 -15.73 19.79
C ARG A 32 -53.98 -16.25 18.76
N LEU A 33 -53.46 -15.40 17.89
CA LEU A 33 -52.35 -15.77 17.02
C LEU A 33 -51.08 -15.86 17.89
N PRO A 34 -50.35 -16.99 17.90
CA PRO A 34 -49.08 -17.07 18.60
C PRO A 34 -48.05 -16.23 17.84
N LEU A 35 -48.01 -14.92 18.13
CA LEU A 35 -46.96 -14.02 17.66
C LEU A 35 -45.67 -14.28 18.44
N HIS A 36 -44.92 -15.29 17.99
CA HIS A 36 -43.47 -15.31 18.17
C HIS A 36 -42.77 -14.42 17.13
N SER A 37 -43.48 -13.55 16.40
CA SER A 37 -42.87 -12.61 15.47
C SER A 37 -42.44 -11.35 16.21
N THR A 38 -41.18 -10.98 16.02
CA THR A 38 -40.58 -9.70 16.43
C THR A 38 -41.26 -8.50 15.75
N ASP A 39 -42.08 -8.76 14.74
CA ASP A 39 -42.76 -7.77 13.91
C ASP A 39 -44.03 -7.23 14.59
N LEU A 40 -44.33 -5.96 14.32
CA LEU A 40 -45.55 -5.27 14.70
C LEU A 40 -46.64 -5.55 13.66
N LEU A 41 -47.84 -5.90 14.12
CA LEU A 41 -49.04 -5.90 13.28
C LEU A 41 -49.88 -4.66 13.56
N THR A 42 -50.19 -3.92 12.51
CA THR A 42 -51.04 -2.73 12.53
C THR A 42 -52.26 -2.96 11.65
N LEU A 43 -53.45 -2.65 12.13
CA LEU A 43 -54.68 -2.63 11.34
C LEU A 43 -55.01 -1.19 10.99
N LEU A 44 -55.16 -0.90 9.70
CA LEU A 44 -55.49 0.42 9.18
C LEU A 44 -56.82 0.41 8.44
N ASP A 45 -57.60 1.47 8.58
CA ASP A 45 -58.75 1.70 7.69
C ASP A 45 -58.28 2.14 6.28
N PRO A 46 -59.18 2.20 5.27
CA PRO A 46 -58.82 2.66 3.92
C PRO A 46 -58.28 4.09 3.83
N SER A 47 -58.45 4.90 4.88
CA SER A 47 -57.94 6.27 4.97
C SER A 47 -56.59 6.37 5.70
N GLY A 48 -56.08 5.26 6.25
CA GLY A 48 -54.81 5.19 6.98
C GLY A 48 -54.92 5.58 8.46
N VAL A 49 -56.12 5.51 9.04
CA VAL A 49 -56.32 5.64 10.49
C VAL A 49 -56.02 4.31 11.16
N VAL A 50 -55.29 4.35 12.27
CA VAL A 50 -54.92 3.16 13.04
C VAL A 50 -56.13 2.65 13.83
N LEU A 51 -56.55 1.42 13.54
CA LEU A 51 -57.65 0.75 14.23
C LEU A 51 -57.16 -0.18 15.34
N TYR A 52 -55.97 -0.76 15.14
CA TYR A 52 -55.36 -1.68 16.11
C TYR A 52 -53.85 -1.74 15.92
N GLU A 53 -53.14 -1.87 17.04
CA GLU A 53 -51.71 -2.16 17.08
C GLU A 53 -51.48 -3.38 17.97
N SER A 54 -50.65 -4.31 17.53
CA SER A 54 -50.28 -5.46 18.38
C SER A 54 -49.39 -5.01 19.55
N PRO A 55 -49.32 -5.77 20.66
CA PRO A 55 -48.50 -5.41 21.83
C PRO A 55 -46.99 -5.22 21.55
N SER A 56 -46.51 -5.65 20.38
CA SER A 56 -45.13 -5.40 19.94
C SER A 56 -44.82 -3.90 19.72
N ILE A 57 -45.83 -3.03 19.65
CA ILE A 57 -45.67 -1.57 19.46
C ILE A 57 -44.83 -0.94 20.58
N GLU A 58 -45.01 -1.36 21.83
CA GLU A 58 -44.22 -0.87 22.96
C GLU A 58 -42.72 -1.14 22.77
N ARG A 59 -42.37 -2.28 22.15
CA ARG A 59 -40.97 -2.65 21.89
C ARG A 59 -40.43 -1.99 20.63
N LEU A 60 -41.25 -1.89 19.58
CA LEU A 60 -40.82 -1.41 18.27
C LEU A 60 -40.77 0.13 18.22
N TYR A 61 -41.84 0.78 18.67
CA TYR A 61 -42.02 2.24 18.58
C TYR A 61 -41.96 2.96 19.94
N GLY A 62 -42.18 2.25 21.05
CA GLY A 62 -42.14 2.82 22.39
C GLY A 62 -43.44 3.50 22.84
N TYR A 63 -44.51 3.41 22.03
CA TYR A 63 -45.85 3.88 22.38
C TYR A 63 -46.64 2.79 23.11
N ASP A 64 -47.57 3.21 23.97
CA ASP A 64 -48.56 2.29 24.55
C ASP A 64 -49.55 1.82 23.46
N GLN A 65 -50.10 0.61 23.60
CA GLN A 65 -50.92 -0.03 22.57
C GLN A 65 -52.14 0.80 22.11
N GLU A 66 -52.72 1.59 23.01
CA GLU A 66 -53.90 2.41 22.76
C GLU A 66 -53.55 3.83 22.29
N GLU A 67 -52.27 4.21 22.34
CA GLU A 67 -51.83 5.60 22.17
C GLU A 67 -51.92 6.09 20.72
N LEU A 68 -51.68 5.19 19.75
CA LEU A 68 -51.78 5.52 18.33
C LEU A 68 -53.15 5.18 17.72
N VAL A 69 -54.03 4.49 18.46
CA VAL A 69 -55.34 4.09 17.95
C VAL A 69 -56.22 5.32 17.71
N GLY A 70 -56.75 5.46 16.50
CA GLY A 70 -57.54 6.61 16.04
C GLY A 70 -56.72 7.75 15.44
N GLU A 71 -55.38 7.67 15.48
CA GLU A 71 -54.48 8.65 14.86
C GLU A 71 -54.21 8.32 13.38
N GLN A 72 -53.82 9.34 12.63
CA GLN A 72 -53.41 9.18 11.24
C GLN A 72 -51.95 8.70 11.17
N VAL A 73 -51.70 7.49 10.67
CA VAL A 73 -50.34 6.88 10.68
C VAL A 73 -49.30 7.72 9.93
N ALA A 74 -49.72 8.48 8.92
CA ALA A 74 -48.86 9.35 8.12
C ALA A 74 -48.20 10.49 8.91
N GLU A 75 -48.76 10.87 10.06
CA GLU A 75 -48.19 11.91 10.91
C GLU A 75 -46.84 11.49 11.52
N TYR A 76 -46.65 10.19 11.74
CA TYR A 76 -45.44 9.61 12.34
C TYR A 76 -44.35 9.25 11.33
N PHE A 77 -44.58 9.46 10.03
CA PHE A 77 -43.56 9.28 9.02
C PHE A 77 -42.66 10.50 8.92
N HIS A 78 -41.36 10.26 8.73
CA HIS A 78 -40.41 11.32 8.44
C HIS A 78 -40.89 12.14 7.22
N PRO A 79 -40.79 13.49 7.24
CA PRO A 79 -41.36 14.36 6.20
C PRO A 79 -40.93 14.00 4.76
N GLU A 80 -39.67 13.57 4.58
CA GLU A 80 -39.14 13.16 3.27
C GLU A 80 -39.69 11.81 2.77
N ASP A 81 -40.20 10.96 3.65
CA ASP A 81 -40.71 9.63 3.30
C ASP A 81 -42.25 9.60 3.18
N ARG A 82 -42.94 10.56 3.78
CA ARG A 82 -44.40 10.59 3.95
C ARG A 82 -45.17 10.35 2.66
N ASP A 83 -44.95 11.18 1.64
CA ASP A 83 -45.72 11.11 0.39
C ASP A 83 -45.56 9.74 -0.29
N ARG A 84 -44.32 9.23 -0.33
CA ARG A 84 -44.00 7.92 -0.93
C ARG A 84 -44.69 6.76 -0.20
N VAL A 85 -44.74 6.79 1.14
CA VAL A 85 -45.38 5.73 1.93
C VAL A 85 -46.90 5.78 1.81
N VAL A 86 -47.49 6.99 1.79
CA VAL A 86 -48.92 7.18 1.57
C VAL A 86 -49.34 6.72 0.18
N GLU A 87 -48.56 7.03 -0.86
CA GLU A 87 -48.79 6.53 -2.23
C GLU A 87 -48.75 5.00 -2.30
N ALA A 88 -47.78 4.37 -1.63
CA ALA A 88 -47.69 2.91 -1.56
C ALA A 88 -48.92 2.29 -0.89
N PHE A 89 -49.41 2.87 0.20
CA PHE A 89 -50.64 2.41 0.85
C PHE A 89 -51.88 2.64 -0.03
N ALA A 90 -51.99 3.79 -0.68
CA ALA A 90 -53.11 4.08 -1.59
C ALA A 90 -53.18 3.09 -2.77
N ALA A 91 -52.02 2.62 -3.26
CA ALA A 91 -51.95 1.58 -4.28
C ALA A 91 -52.49 0.23 -3.77
N ILE A 92 -52.18 -0.15 -2.53
CA ILE A 92 -52.75 -1.34 -1.87
C ILE A 92 -54.27 -1.23 -1.76
N VAL A 93 -54.79 -0.07 -1.37
CA VAL A 93 -56.24 0.15 -1.17
C VAL A 93 -57.01 0.15 -2.50
N SER A 94 -56.40 0.63 -3.58
CA SER A 94 -57.06 0.80 -4.89
C SER A 94 -56.97 -0.42 -5.79
N ASP A 95 -56.23 -1.46 -5.41
CA ASP A 95 -56.05 -2.68 -6.21
C ASP A 95 -56.98 -3.80 -5.72
N ASP A 96 -57.79 -4.35 -6.64
CA ASP A 96 -58.69 -5.48 -6.38
C ASP A 96 -57.97 -6.86 -6.54
N GLY A 97 -56.65 -6.86 -6.74
CA GLY A 97 -55.80 -8.05 -6.91
C GLY A 97 -55.20 -8.61 -5.62
N ASN A 98 -54.31 -9.61 -5.74
CA ASN A 98 -53.44 -10.13 -4.65
C ASN A 98 -52.09 -9.37 -4.63
N HIS A 99 -52.13 -8.05 -4.62
CA HIS A 99 -50.95 -7.21 -4.63
C HIS A 99 -50.35 -7.10 -3.22
N VAL A 100 -49.02 -7.16 -3.15
CA VAL A 100 -48.26 -7.05 -1.90
C VAL A 100 -47.21 -5.97 -2.13
N GLU A 101 -47.21 -4.97 -1.26
CA GLU A 101 -46.26 -3.87 -1.30
C GLU A 101 -45.33 -3.91 -0.10
N THR A 102 -44.07 -3.56 -0.33
CA THR A 102 -43.05 -3.48 0.70
C THR A 102 -42.38 -2.12 0.64
N VAL A 103 -42.43 -1.38 1.74
CA VAL A 103 -41.88 -0.03 1.82
C VAL A 103 -40.94 0.11 3.01
N GLU A 104 -39.76 0.66 2.77
CA GLU A 104 -38.82 1.07 3.81
C GLU A 104 -38.92 2.57 4.05
N TYR A 105 -39.06 3.00 5.30
CA TYR A 105 -39.21 4.41 5.67
C TYR A 105 -38.71 4.68 7.09
N ARG A 106 -38.59 5.96 7.44
CA ARG A 106 -38.28 6.40 8.81
C ARG A 106 -39.58 6.67 9.57
N HIS A 107 -39.77 5.98 10.70
CA HIS A 107 -40.90 6.18 11.62
C HIS A 107 -40.42 6.90 12.89
N GLU A 108 -41.22 7.83 13.39
CA GLU A 108 -41.00 8.57 14.63
C GLU A 108 -41.36 7.73 15.85
N MET A 109 -40.43 7.63 16.80
CA MET A 109 -40.60 6.87 18.04
C MET A 109 -41.14 7.76 19.15
N ALA A 110 -41.64 7.17 20.23
CA ALA A 110 -42.18 7.91 21.37
C ALA A 110 -41.16 8.88 22.03
N ASP A 111 -39.86 8.64 21.85
CA ASP A 111 -38.77 9.53 22.31
C ASP A 111 -38.43 10.67 21.33
N GLY A 112 -39.13 10.76 20.19
CA GLY A 112 -38.92 11.73 19.12
C GLY A 112 -37.77 11.38 18.17
N SER A 113 -37.12 10.23 18.31
CA SER A 113 -36.11 9.74 17.37
C SER A 113 -36.76 9.06 16.16
N TYR A 114 -36.03 8.96 15.05
CA TYR A 114 -36.46 8.19 13.88
C TYR A 114 -35.71 6.87 13.78
N ARG A 115 -36.41 5.77 13.50
CA ARG A 115 -35.78 4.49 13.10
C ARG A 115 -36.27 4.01 11.75
N TRP A 116 -35.47 3.16 11.12
CA TRP A 116 -35.80 2.57 9.83
C TRP A 116 -36.72 1.38 10.02
N ILE A 117 -37.89 1.45 9.41
CA ILE A 117 -38.93 0.43 9.42
C ILE A 117 -39.14 -0.08 8.00
N GLU A 118 -39.28 -1.39 7.86
CA GLU A 118 -39.82 -2.02 6.65
C GLU A 118 -41.25 -2.46 6.97
N SER A 119 -42.21 -2.06 6.15
CA SER A 119 -43.60 -2.50 6.28
C SER A 119 -44.05 -3.23 5.03
N VAL A 120 -44.78 -4.32 5.24
CA VAL A 120 -45.39 -5.15 4.20
C VAL A 120 -46.89 -5.12 4.40
N GLY A 121 -47.61 -4.72 3.36
CA GLY A 121 -49.08 -4.73 3.32
C GLY A 121 -49.57 -5.46 2.08
N SER A 122 -50.77 -6.03 2.16
CA SER A 122 -51.43 -6.69 1.03
C SER A 122 -52.77 -6.06 0.72
N SER A 123 -53.17 -6.07 -0.55
CA SER A 123 -54.46 -5.53 -1.02
C SER A 123 -55.66 -6.41 -0.68
N ASN A 124 -55.48 -7.42 0.18
CA ASN A 124 -56.54 -8.27 0.69
C ASN A 124 -57.04 -7.70 2.03
N PRO A 125 -58.12 -6.91 2.03
CA PRO A 125 -58.68 -6.40 3.27
C PRO A 125 -59.31 -7.51 4.12
N THR A 126 -59.49 -7.23 5.41
CA THR A 126 -60.32 -8.02 6.31
C THR A 126 -61.78 -8.02 5.82
N PRO A 127 -62.65 -8.91 6.35
CA PRO A 127 -64.09 -8.87 6.05
C PRO A 127 -64.77 -7.52 6.34
N GLU A 128 -64.15 -6.68 7.19
CA GLU A 128 -64.63 -5.36 7.59
C GLU A 128 -64.14 -4.23 6.66
N GLY A 129 -63.21 -4.54 5.74
CA GLY A 129 -62.65 -3.58 4.78
C GLY A 129 -61.33 -2.96 5.21
N ASP A 130 -60.67 -3.51 6.24
CA ASP A 130 -59.45 -2.95 6.84
C ASP A 130 -58.19 -3.69 6.37
N TYR A 131 -57.03 -3.05 6.47
CA TYR A 131 -55.78 -3.54 5.93
C TYR A 131 -54.78 -3.90 7.04
N VAL A 132 -54.24 -5.11 6.97
CA VAL A 132 -53.21 -5.59 7.90
C VAL A 132 -51.83 -5.25 7.36
N ILE A 133 -51.07 -4.50 8.14
CA ILE A 133 -49.68 -4.13 7.87
C ILE A 133 -48.78 -4.85 8.86
N ASN A 134 -47.71 -5.46 8.35
CA ASN A 134 -46.66 -6.03 9.17
C ASN A 134 -45.42 -5.12 9.08
N SER A 135 -44.92 -4.65 10.21
CA SER A 135 -43.80 -3.72 10.31
C SER A 135 -42.66 -4.29 11.13
N ARG A 136 -41.42 -4.12 10.67
CA ARG A 136 -40.21 -4.59 11.36
C ARG A 136 -39.09 -3.55 11.39
N ASP A 137 -38.29 -3.57 12.45
CA ASP A 137 -37.10 -2.72 12.56
C ASP A 137 -35.98 -3.25 11.66
N ILE A 138 -35.49 -2.39 10.76
CA ILE A 138 -34.37 -2.68 9.86
C ILE A 138 -33.16 -1.76 10.11
N SER A 139 -33.13 -1.08 11.27
CA SER A 139 -32.08 -0.11 11.62
C SER A 139 -30.70 -0.73 11.64
N GLU A 140 -30.54 -1.93 12.23
CA GLU A 140 -29.26 -2.64 12.22
C GLU A 140 -28.82 -3.02 10.80
N ARG A 141 -29.76 -3.41 9.93
CA ARG A 141 -29.48 -3.71 8.51
C ARG A 141 -28.97 -2.46 7.80
N LYS A 142 -29.66 -1.33 7.96
CA LYS A 142 -29.27 -0.05 7.36
C LYS A 142 -27.93 0.46 7.90
N GLN A 143 -27.63 0.25 9.19
CA GLN A 143 -26.32 0.59 9.76
C GLN A 143 -25.20 -0.25 9.15
N ARG A 144 -25.39 -1.57 9.02
CA ARG A 144 -24.43 -2.47 8.36
C ARG A 144 -24.23 -2.13 6.88
N GLU A 145 -25.30 -1.83 6.15
CA GLU A 145 -25.22 -1.39 4.75
C GLU A 145 -24.41 -0.09 4.60
N ARG A 146 -24.66 0.90 5.48
CA ARG A 146 -23.90 2.16 5.49
C ARG A 146 -22.42 1.92 5.78
N GLN A 147 -22.09 1.09 6.77
CA GLN A 147 -20.72 0.72 7.08
C GLN A 147 -20.03 0.04 5.89
N LEU A 148 -20.69 -0.95 5.27
CA LEU A 148 -20.16 -1.65 4.09
C LEU A 148 -19.96 -0.71 2.90
N GLN A 149 -20.89 0.22 2.66
CA GLN A 149 -20.73 1.23 1.60
C GLN A 149 -19.54 2.15 1.88
N GLN A 150 -19.34 2.55 3.14
CA GLN A 150 -18.22 3.38 3.55
C GLN A 150 -16.88 2.65 3.38
N THR A 151 -16.79 1.39 3.80
CA THR A 151 -15.62 0.54 3.57
C THR A 151 -15.35 0.31 2.09
N ARG A 152 -16.38 0.05 1.27
CA ARG A 152 -16.22 -0.11 -0.19
C ARG A 152 -15.69 1.15 -0.85
N LYS A 153 -16.24 2.32 -0.50
CA LYS A 153 -15.74 3.61 -1.00
C LYS A 153 -14.28 3.83 -0.63
N GLN A 154 -13.89 3.48 0.60
CA GLN A 154 -12.50 3.56 1.06
C GLN A 154 -11.58 2.66 0.24
N VAL A 155 -11.90 1.36 0.14
CA VAL A 155 -11.10 0.39 -0.65
C VAL A 155 -11.00 0.80 -2.13
N GLN A 156 -12.08 1.35 -2.69
CA GLN A 156 -12.07 1.82 -4.07
C GLN A 156 -11.15 3.03 -4.25
N SER A 157 -11.20 4.02 -3.35
CA SER A 157 -10.28 5.17 -3.39
C SER A 157 -8.82 4.78 -3.22
N GLU A 158 -8.52 3.74 -2.42
CA GLU A 158 -7.17 3.20 -2.28
C GLU A 158 -6.67 2.55 -3.58
N ARG A 159 -7.54 1.80 -4.26
CA ARG A 159 -7.21 1.14 -5.54
C ARG A 159 -7.02 2.16 -6.66
N ASP A 160 -7.87 3.18 -6.73
CA ASP A 160 -7.84 4.18 -7.78
C ASP A 160 -6.58 5.05 -7.67
N GLY A 161 -6.16 5.41 -6.45
CA GLY A 161 -4.89 6.12 -6.22
C GLY A 161 -3.65 5.31 -6.60
N LYS A 162 -3.62 4.01 -6.27
CA LYS A 162 -2.54 3.12 -6.69
C LYS A 162 -2.41 3.03 -8.20
N GLU A 163 -3.53 2.91 -8.90
CA GLU A 163 -3.54 2.77 -10.35
C GLU A 163 -3.17 4.08 -11.06
N ALA A 164 -3.67 5.23 -10.58
CA ALA A 164 -3.34 6.54 -11.13
C ALA A 164 -1.83 6.83 -11.03
N VAL A 165 -1.23 6.53 -9.87
CA VAL A 165 0.21 6.69 -9.67
C VAL A 165 0.98 5.71 -10.56
N ARG A 166 0.57 4.44 -10.61
CA ARG A 166 1.21 3.43 -11.48
C ARG A 166 1.20 3.83 -12.96
N GLN A 167 0.10 4.38 -13.48
CA GLN A 167 0.05 4.83 -14.87
C GLN A 167 1.00 6.00 -15.14
N LEU A 168 1.09 6.98 -14.23
CA LEU A 168 2.05 8.08 -14.34
C LEU A 168 3.52 7.59 -14.36
N LEU A 169 3.84 6.48 -13.69
CA LEU A 169 5.19 5.91 -13.71
C LEU A 169 5.51 5.12 -14.99
N LEU A 170 4.48 4.65 -15.71
CA LEU A 170 4.66 3.91 -16.96
C LEU A 170 4.98 4.84 -18.14
N GLU A 171 4.73 6.14 -18.00
CA GLU A 171 5.07 7.12 -19.04
C GLU A 171 6.59 7.33 -19.14
N THR A 172 7.08 7.48 -20.38
CA THR A 172 8.47 7.86 -20.67
C THR A 172 8.62 9.37 -20.48
N SER A 173 8.66 9.79 -19.23
CA SER A 173 8.75 11.20 -18.82
C SER A 173 9.97 11.44 -17.94
N THR A 174 10.41 12.69 -17.87
CA THR A 174 11.51 13.09 -17.00
C THR A 174 11.10 13.08 -15.53
N ASP A 175 12.05 12.88 -14.60
CA ASP A 175 11.82 12.92 -13.15
C ASP A 175 11.03 14.16 -12.71
N ARG A 176 11.29 15.29 -13.36
CA ARG A 176 10.64 16.57 -13.08
C ARG A 176 9.17 16.58 -13.47
N GLU A 177 8.83 16.01 -14.63
CA GLU A 177 7.45 15.93 -15.12
C GLU A 177 6.61 15.00 -14.26
N ILE A 178 7.16 13.84 -13.88
CA ILE A 178 6.49 12.87 -13.02
C ILE A 178 6.25 13.47 -11.64
N ALA A 179 7.27 14.08 -11.03
CA ALA A 179 7.13 14.75 -9.74
C ALA A 179 6.06 15.86 -9.79
N ALA A 180 6.01 16.64 -10.87
CA ALA A 180 5.00 17.70 -11.05
C ALA A 180 3.58 17.15 -11.25
N SER A 181 3.43 16.04 -11.98
CA SER A 181 2.14 15.36 -12.13
C SER A 181 1.65 14.77 -10.82
N VAL A 182 2.53 14.17 -10.03
CA VAL A 182 2.22 13.67 -8.68
C VAL A 182 1.79 14.79 -7.75
N CYS A 183 2.52 15.91 -7.71
CA CYS A 183 2.16 17.04 -6.85
C CYS A 183 0.78 17.61 -7.22
N ARG A 184 0.47 17.69 -8.53
CA ARG A 184 -0.85 18.08 -9.01
C ARG A 184 -1.93 17.11 -8.58
N LEU A 185 -1.71 15.82 -8.79
CA LEU A 185 -2.67 14.77 -8.43
C LEU A 185 -3.04 14.85 -6.94
N LEU A 186 -2.05 14.95 -6.06
CA LEU A 186 -2.27 15.06 -4.62
C LEU A 186 -3.14 16.28 -4.27
N VAL A 187 -2.84 17.45 -4.82
CA VAL A 187 -3.57 18.68 -4.52
C VAL A 187 -4.98 18.66 -5.13
N ASP A 188 -5.10 18.37 -6.43
CA ASP A 188 -6.34 18.50 -7.19
C ASP A 188 -7.36 17.39 -6.87
N GLU A 189 -6.90 16.16 -6.59
CA GLU A 189 -7.78 15.00 -6.39
C GLU A 189 -7.86 14.50 -4.95
N TYR A 190 -6.81 14.70 -4.12
CA TYR A 190 -6.73 14.12 -2.76
C TYR A 190 -6.83 15.15 -1.63
N GLY A 191 -7.12 16.41 -1.96
CA GLY A 191 -7.43 17.47 -1.00
C GLY A 191 -6.23 17.91 -0.16
N TYR A 192 -5.03 17.86 -0.72
CA TYR A 192 -3.84 18.48 -0.14
C TYR A 192 -3.80 19.97 -0.52
N GLU A 193 -3.33 20.83 0.38
CA GLU A 193 -3.22 22.28 0.13
C GLU A 193 -2.00 22.59 -0.76
N ALA A 194 -0.90 21.88 -0.51
CA ALA A 194 0.29 21.91 -1.33
C ALA A 194 1.08 20.61 -1.20
N ALA A 195 1.84 20.31 -2.26
CA ALA A 195 2.76 19.20 -2.35
C ALA A 195 4.04 19.64 -3.06
N TRP A 196 5.18 19.14 -2.60
CA TRP A 196 6.46 19.38 -3.27
C TRP A 196 7.43 18.23 -3.11
N VAL A 197 8.27 18.07 -4.13
CA VAL A 197 9.34 17.08 -4.19
C VAL A 197 10.67 17.80 -4.23
N VAL A 198 11.54 17.43 -3.30
CA VAL A 198 12.92 17.90 -3.25
C VAL A 198 13.87 16.75 -3.51
N ARG A 199 14.97 17.05 -4.20
CA ARG A 199 16.07 16.13 -4.44
C ARG A 199 17.24 16.49 -3.54
N LYS A 200 17.87 15.48 -2.96
CA LYS A 200 19.10 15.59 -2.19
C LYS A 200 20.29 15.77 -3.16
N GLN A 201 21.09 16.81 -2.99
CA GLN A 201 22.38 17.02 -3.69
C GLN A 201 23.51 17.03 -2.65
N GLY A 202 24.45 16.09 -2.79
CA GLY A 202 25.56 15.94 -1.86
C GLY A 202 25.17 15.24 -0.55
N THR A 203 26.19 14.77 0.16
CA THR A 203 26.09 13.83 1.27
C THR A 203 26.44 14.46 2.63
N GLN A 204 26.67 15.77 2.68
CA GLN A 204 27.07 16.46 3.90
C GLN A 204 25.91 16.51 4.91
N ARG A 205 26.05 15.73 5.98
CA ARG A 205 25.05 15.53 7.04
C ARG A 205 24.62 16.83 7.75
N ASP A 206 25.52 17.82 7.78
CA ASP A 206 25.31 19.10 8.46
C ASP A 206 24.63 20.18 7.60
N ASN A 207 24.58 20.04 6.27
CA ASN A 207 23.85 20.95 5.39
C ASN A 207 23.53 20.29 4.03
N PRO A 208 22.48 19.46 3.93
CA PRO A 208 22.12 18.84 2.66
C PRO A 208 21.68 19.92 1.66
N HIS A 209 22.50 20.18 0.65
CA HIS A 209 22.07 21.02 -0.46
C HIS A 209 20.89 20.31 -1.15
N SER A 210 19.70 20.88 -1.06
CA SER A 210 18.50 20.31 -1.68
C SER A 210 18.03 21.18 -2.83
N VAL A 211 17.58 20.55 -3.91
CA VAL A 211 16.99 21.27 -5.05
C VAL A 211 15.52 20.90 -5.16
N MET A 212 14.67 21.92 -5.31
CA MET A 212 13.26 21.73 -5.60
C MET A 212 13.10 21.13 -7.00
N VAL A 213 12.52 19.94 -7.07
CA VAL A 213 12.25 19.24 -8.34
C VAL A 213 10.93 19.73 -8.91
N ALA A 214 9.89 19.71 -8.08
CA ALA A 214 8.55 20.16 -8.43
C ALA A 214 7.80 20.63 -7.18
N ASP A 215 6.90 21.56 -7.37
CA ASP A 215 5.94 21.97 -6.35
C ASP A 215 4.60 22.38 -7.00
N TYR A 216 3.52 22.22 -6.23
CA TYR A 216 2.18 22.59 -6.66
C TYR A 216 1.28 22.89 -5.45
N GLY A 217 0.29 23.76 -5.64
CA GLY A 217 -0.63 24.22 -4.59
C GLY A 217 -0.13 25.44 -3.82
N SER A 218 -0.83 25.77 -2.73
CA SER A 218 -0.49 26.89 -1.84
C SER A 218 -0.23 26.41 -0.43
N ASP A 219 1.02 26.57 0.01
CA ASP A 219 1.44 26.21 1.36
C ASP A 219 1.20 27.34 2.37
N GLN A 220 0.51 28.42 1.99
CA GLN A 220 0.23 29.59 2.83
C GLN A 220 1.49 30.20 3.48
N GLY A 221 2.65 30.08 2.82
CA GLY A 221 3.93 30.56 3.35
C GLY A 221 4.48 29.68 4.48
N PHE A 222 4.14 28.39 4.47
CA PHE A 222 4.72 27.37 5.36
C PHE A 222 6.21 27.18 5.09
N ARG A 223 6.61 27.12 3.81
CA ARG A 223 8.03 27.23 3.40
C ARG A 223 8.46 28.69 3.56
N ARG A 224 9.17 29.03 4.65
CA ARG A 224 9.84 30.33 4.79
C ARG A 224 11.24 30.27 4.17
N PRO A 225 11.54 31.09 3.15
CA PRO A 225 12.90 31.30 2.69
C PRO A 225 13.55 32.39 3.56
N ASP A 226 14.00 32.08 4.77
CA ASP A 226 14.89 33.00 5.48
C ASP A 226 16.23 32.32 5.80
N GLU A 227 17.26 33.04 5.34
CA GLU A 227 18.72 32.96 5.44
C GLU A 227 19.49 31.70 5.00
N ASP A 228 18.95 30.46 4.99
CA ASP A 228 19.74 29.28 4.55
C ASP A 228 19.00 28.13 3.83
N GLY A 229 17.74 28.26 3.39
CA GLY A 229 17.14 27.16 2.60
C GLY A 229 15.77 27.35 1.95
N ILE A 230 15.57 26.63 0.84
CA ILE A 230 14.32 26.53 0.04
C ILE A 230 13.27 25.60 0.71
N ILE A 231 13.67 24.84 1.75
CA ILE A 231 12.90 23.73 2.33
C ILE A 231 12.49 23.98 3.78
N ASP A 232 11.31 23.50 4.17
CA ASP A 232 10.77 23.62 5.53
C ASP A 232 11.44 22.66 6.53
N ALA A 233 11.15 22.86 7.82
CA ALA A 233 11.73 22.10 8.92
C ALA A 233 11.36 20.60 8.91
N ALA A 234 10.16 20.22 8.44
CA ALA A 234 9.78 18.82 8.32
C ALA A 234 10.58 18.15 7.20
N THR A 235 10.63 18.76 6.01
CA THR A 235 11.43 18.28 4.88
C THR A 235 12.91 18.15 5.23
N ARG A 236 13.50 19.17 5.87
CA ARG A 236 14.91 19.15 6.27
C ARG A 236 15.23 17.98 7.21
N ARG A 237 14.33 17.71 8.15
CA ARG A 237 14.49 16.61 9.09
C ARG A 237 14.39 15.27 8.38
N THR A 238 13.42 15.08 7.50
CA THR A 238 13.29 13.88 6.67
C THR A 238 14.56 13.61 5.87
N LEU A 239 15.15 14.63 5.23
CA LEU A 239 16.40 14.48 4.47
C LEU A 239 17.62 14.15 5.34
N ALA A 240 17.60 14.53 6.62
CA ALA A 240 18.70 14.33 7.56
C ALA A 240 18.64 12.98 8.28
N THR A 241 17.43 12.48 8.57
CA THR A 241 17.21 11.20 9.26
C THR A 241 16.87 10.06 8.31
N ASP A 242 16.46 10.38 7.07
CA ASP A 242 15.88 9.43 6.11
C ASP A 242 14.66 8.68 6.70
N ASP A 243 13.95 9.31 7.64
CA ASP A 243 12.73 8.81 8.30
C ASP A 243 11.52 9.71 7.98
N PRO A 244 10.32 9.14 7.82
CA PRO A 244 9.11 9.93 7.60
C PRO A 244 8.78 10.80 8.82
N VAL A 245 8.49 12.07 8.57
CA VAL A 245 8.10 13.05 9.58
C VAL A 245 6.63 13.39 9.39
N THR A 246 5.81 13.15 10.42
CA THR A 246 4.43 13.62 10.47
C THR A 246 4.23 14.47 11.71
N VAL A 247 3.63 15.63 11.54
CA VAL A 247 3.30 16.56 12.62
C VAL A 247 1.90 17.10 12.39
N THR A 248 1.10 17.14 13.44
CA THR A 248 -0.22 17.78 13.47
C THR A 248 -0.22 18.91 14.49
N THR A 249 -1.18 19.83 14.39
CA THR A 249 -1.32 20.94 15.35
C THR A 249 -1.60 20.51 16.79
N TYR A 250 -2.03 19.27 17.02
CA TYR A 250 -2.25 18.70 18.34
C TYR A 250 -1.04 17.92 18.88
N SER A 251 0.08 17.90 18.16
CA SER A 251 1.28 17.19 18.57
C SER A 251 2.07 18.02 19.58
N ASP A 252 2.40 17.43 20.72
CA ASP A 252 3.36 18.00 21.68
C ASP A 252 4.82 17.85 21.20
N GLU A 253 5.04 17.12 20.10
CA GLU A 253 6.35 16.91 19.51
C GLU A 253 6.67 18.00 18.48
N LYS A 254 7.90 18.53 18.52
CA LYS A 254 8.48 19.42 17.50
C LYS A 254 7.74 20.79 17.40
N PRO A 255 7.85 21.64 18.43
CA PRO A 255 7.09 22.89 18.56
C PRO A 255 7.32 23.90 17.42
N GLU A 256 8.47 23.87 16.76
CA GLU A 256 8.76 24.74 15.61
C GLU A 256 7.85 24.44 14.40
N ILE A 257 7.58 23.16 14.14
CA ILE A 257 6.74 22.73 13.01
C ILE A 257 5.27 23.05 13.32
N VAL A 258 4.84 22.79 14.56
CA VAL A 258 3.48 23.10 15.04
C VAL A 258 3.19 24.60 14.94
N ALA A 259 4.10 25.45 15.41
CA ALA A 259 3.94 26.90 15.32
C ALA A 259 3.81 27.41 13.87
N ASN A 260 4.52 26.78 12.93
CA ASN A 260 4.41 27.09 11.51
C ASN A 260 3.08 26.63 10.90
N LEU A 261 2.58 25.45 11.28
CA LEU A 261 1.27 24.96 10.86
C LEU A 261 0.16 25.94 11.29
N GLU A 262 0.13 26.29 12.59
CA GLU A 262 -0.86 27.21 13.15
C GLU A 262 -0.83 28.58 12.49
N ARG A 263 0.37 29.14 12.26
CA ARG A 263 0.56 30.43 11.58
C ARG A 263 0.00 30.44 10.17
N CYS A 264 0.12 29.32 9.46
CA CYS A 264 -0.26 29.19 8.05
C CYS A 264 -1.71 28.71 7.86
N GLY A 265 -2.46 28.48 8.95
CA GLY A 265 -3.81 27.93 8.87
C GLY A 265 -3.86 26.47 8.39
N LEU A 266 -2.75 25.74 8.56
CA LEU A 266 -2.63 24.32 8.24
C LEU A 266 -2.75 23.49 9.52
N SER A 267 -3.24 22.27 9.41
CA SER A 267 -3.44 21.38 10.56
C SER A 267 -2.47 20.20 10.59
N SER A 268 -1.88 19.83 9.44
CA SER A 268 -0.87 18.76 9.39
C SER A 268 0.15 18.93 8.25
N VAL A 269 1.34 18.38 8.49
CA VAL A 269 2.39 18.16 7.49
C VAL A 269 2.85 16.72 7.55
N ARG A 270 3.07 16.12 6.38
CA ARG A 270 3.75 14.83 6.24
C ARG A 270 4.87 14.98 5.23
N SER A 271 6.07 14.60 5.62
CA SER A 271 7.25 14.52 4.77
C SER A 271 7.77 13.08 4.79
N VAL A 272 7.97 12.50 3.62
CA VAL A 272 8.37 11.10 3.43
C VAL A 272 9.62 11.07 2.56
N PRO A 273 10.66 10.29 2.93
CA PRO A 273 11.84 10.17 2.09
C PRO A 273 11.49 9.47 0.77
N LEU A 274 12.12 9.90 -0.31
CA LEU A 274 12.12 9.16 -1.57
C LEU A 274 13.22 8.11 -1.47
N ASP A 275 12.94 7.01 -0.76
CA ASP A 275 13.89 5.93 -0.58
C ASP A 275 13.54 4.72 -1.44
N HIS A 276 14.56 4.15 -2.09
CA HIS A 276 14.46 2.87 -2.77
C HIS A 276 15.75 2.09 -2.57
N GLU A 277 15.67 0.84 -2.13
CA GLU A 277 16.84 -0.02 -1.87
C GLU A 277 17.89 0.56 -0.91
N GLY A 278 17.44 1.31 0.11
CA GLY A 278 18.33 1.94 1.10
C GLY A 278 19.01 3.22 0.59
N VAL A 279 18.68 3.65 -0.63
CA VAL A 279 19.16 4.89 -1.24
C VAL A 279 18.11 5.98 -1.11
N SER A 280 18.47 7.09 -0.47
CA SER A 280 17.59 8.26 -0.32
C SER A 280 17.85 9.27 -1.43
N TYR A 281 16.87 9.44 -2.32
CA TYR A 281 16.95 10.33 -3.47
C TYR A 281 16.49 11.77 -3.15
N GLY A 282 15.74 11.94 -2.06
CA GLY A 282 15.06 13.18 -1.75
C GLY A 282 13.92 13.00 -0.76
N ALA A 283 12.94 13.91 -0.81
CA ALA A 283 11.73 13.82 0.01
C ALA A 283 10.51 14.37 -0.73
N LEU A 284 9.36 13.76 -0.49
CA LEU A 284 8.03 14.26 -0.85
C LEU A 284 7.38 14.81 0.41
N THR A 285 6.94 16.06 0.36
CA THR A 285 6.26 16.71 1.47
C THR A 285 4.92 17.27 1.04
N VAL A 286 3.93 17.08 1.90
CA VAL A 286 2.55 17.53 1.70
C VAL A 286 2.00 18.19 2.96
N VAL A 287 1.11 19.15 2.76
CA VAL A 287 0.41 19.86 3.84
C VAL A 287 -1.10 19.83 3.66
N ARG A 288 -1.84 19.84 4.76
CA ARG A 288 -3.31 19.83 4.78
C ARG A 288 -3.87 20.82 5.80
N ALA A 289 -5.06 21.35 5.51
CA ALA A 289 -5.86 22.12 6.46
C ALA A 289 -6.56 21.26 7.53
N ASP A 290 -6.51 19.92 7.42
CA ASP A 290 -7.02 18.97 8.41
C ASP A 290 -5.90 18.08 8.99
N ALA A 291 -6.23 17.21 9.96
CA ALA A 291 -5.25 16.32 10.62
C ALA A 291 -4.76 15.16 9.72
N GLY A 292 -5.40 14.92 8.57
CA GLY A 292 -5.17 13.78 7.70
C GLY A 292 -5.72 12.45 8.26
N SER A 293 -6.34 11.65 7.40
CA SER A 293 -6.69 10.25 7.71
C SER A 293 -5.46 9.33 7.56
N ASP A 294 -5.51 8.13 8.13
CA ASP A 294 -4.45 7.12 7.92
C ASP A 294 -4.32 6.73 6.44
N VAL A 295 -5.45 6.69 5.71
CA VAL A 295 -5.48 6.46 4.26
C VAL A 295 -4.71 7.54 3.51
N ALA A 296 -4.90 8.81 3.88
CA ALA A 296 -4.18 9.91 3.26
C ALA A 296 -2.66 9.78 3.50
N ARG A 297 -2.25 9.40 4.71
CA ARG A 297 -0.83 9.16 5.03
C ARG A 297 -0.24 8.02 4.21
N GLN A 298 -0.95 6.90 4.12
CA GLN A 298 -0.51 5.73 3.35
C GLN A 298 -0.34 6.05 1.86
N LEU A 299 -1.25 6.83 1.28
CA LEU A 299 -1.13 7.26 -0.12
C LEU A 299 0.19 7.99 -0.39
N VAL A 300 0.61 8.90 0.50
CA VAL A 300 1.86 9.65 0.35
C VAL A 300 3.07 8.72 0.39
N ASP A 301 3.04 7.70 1.24
CA ASP A 301 4.13 6.71 1.34
C ASP A 301 4.26 5.89 0.07
N GLU A 302 3.13 5.43 -0.46
CA GLU A 302 3.09 4.64 -1.70
C GLU A 302 3.56 5.47 -2.90
N VAL A 303 3.14 6.73 -2.97
CA VAL A 303 3.57 7.70 -3.98
C VAL A 303 5.08 7.99 -3.87
N ALA A 304 5.59 8.19 -2.65
CA ALA A 304 7.02 8.43 -2.42
C ALA A 304 7.88 7.24 -2.87
N ALA A 305 7.47 6.02 -2.51
CA ALA A 305 8.16 4.79 -2.92
C ALA A 305 8.13 4.61 -4.45
N ALA A 306 7.00 4.91 -5.08
CA ALA A 306 6.83 4.90 -6.53
C ALA A 306 7.77 5.89 -7.25
N LEU A 307 7.84 7.13 -6.75
CA LEU A 307 8.74 8.16 -7.27
C LEU A 307 10.21 7.74 -7.13
N ALA A 308 10.58 7.17 -5.98
CA ALA A 308 11.94 6.71 -5.72
C ALA A 308 12.35 5.58 -6.69
N PHE A 309 11.46 4.60 -6.91
CA PHE A 309 11.68 3.54 -7.91
C PHE A 309 11.89 4.09 -9.32
N LYS A 310 11.05 5.04 -9.77
CA LYS A 310 11.18 5.61 -11.11
C LYS A 310 12.46 6.42 -11.29
N GLN A 311 12.88 7.17 -10.27
CA GLN A 311 14.16 7.89 -10.29
C GLN A 311 15.34 6.92 -10.38
N GLN A 312 15.28 5.79 -9.67
CA GLN A 312 16.30 4.74 -9.80
C GLN A 312 16.33 4.18 -11.23
N VAL A 313 15.18 3.80 -11.81
CA VAL A 313 15.10 3.25 -13.16
C VAL A 313 15.65 4.25 -14.19
N HIS A 314 15.27 5.53 -14.09
CA HIS A 314 15.73 6.55 -15.01
C HIS A 314 17.26 6.72 -14.94
N ARG A 315 17.83 6.78 -13.72
CA ARG A 315 19.28 6.87 -13.54
C ARG A 315 20.03 5.63 -13.98
N HIS A 316 19.47 4.46 -13.76
CA HIS A 316 20.05 3.20 -14.23
C HIS A 316 20.08 3.16 -15.76
N GLN A 317 19.01 3.61 -16.42
CA GLN A 317 18.98 3.76 -17.88
C GLN A 317 19.98 4.80 -18.38
N GLU A 318 20.12 5.95 -17.72
CA GLU A 318 21.14 6.96 -18.06
C GLU A 318 22.57 6.43 -17.91
N ALA A 319 22.82 5.57 -16.91
CA ALA A 319 24.11 4.91 -16.72
C ALA A 319 24.42 3.90 -17.83
N LEU A 320 23.41 3.13 -18.26
CA LEU A 320 23.54 2.15 -19.34
C LEU A 320 23.60 2.78 -20.74
N ALA A 321 22.96 3.93 -20.94
CA ALA A 321 22.91 4.63 -22.24
C ALA A 321 24.12 5.54 -22.51
N GLY A 322 25.02 5.68 -21.53
CA GLY A 322 26.24 6.46 -21.73
C GLY A 322 27.24 5.68 -22.60
N GLU A 323 27.66 6.25 -23.74
CA GLU A 323 28.76 5.74 -24.58
C GLU A 323 30.07 5.51 -23.77
N THR A 324 30.16 6.10 -22.57
CA THR A 324 31.30 6.03 -21.67
C THR A 324 30.86 6.07 -20.21
N VAL A 325 31.36 5.12 -19.42
CA VAL A 325 31.16 5.00 -17.97
C VAL A 325 32.48 5.23 -17.24
N THR A 326 32.40 5.72 -16.00
CA THR A 326 33.54 5.86 -15.10
C THR A 326 33.50 4.74 -14.08
N GLU A 327 34.48 3.84 -14.15
CA GLU A 327 34.67 2.77 -13.18
C GLU A 327 35.53 3.27 -12.02
N LEU A 328 34.99 3.22 -10.81
CA LEU A 328 35.64 3.58 -9.56
C LEU A 328 35.91 2.32 -8.74
N THR A 329 37.17 2.10 -8.39
CA THR A 329 37.57 1.03 -7.46
C THR A 329 37.84 1.64 -6.09
N LEU A 330 37.03 1.28 -5.10
CA LEU A 330 37.23 1.66 -3.70
C LEU A 330 37.82 0.49 -2.93
N ARG A 331 38.78 0.76 -2.06
CA ARG A 331 39.40 -0.23 -1.18
C ARG A 331 39.18 0.16 0.28
N TYR A 332 38.74 -0.79 1.08
CA TYR A 332 38.52 -0.63 2.51
C TYR A 332 39.30 -1.69 3.31
N THR A 333 40.00 -1.26 4.36
CA THR A 333 40.81 -2.13 5.23
C THR A 333 40.42 -2.08 6.70
N GLY A 334 39.39 -1.31 7.05
CA GLY A 334 38.96 -1.16 8.43
C GLY A 334 38.21 -2.39 8.95
N GLU A 335 37.82 -2.32 10.23
CA GLU A 335 37.06 -3.39 10.88
C GLU A 335 35.63 -3.44 10.32
N ASN A 336 35.30 -4.54 9.64
CA ASN A 336 33.96 -4.93 9.20
C ASN A 336 33.88 -6.46 9.25
N VAL A 337 32.67 -7.01 9.32
CA VAL A 337 32.40 -8.44 9.25
C VAL A 337 33.04 -9.09 8.02
N LEU A 338 32.96 -8.44 6.85
CA LEU A 338 33.50 -8.99 5.61
C LEU A 338 35.04 -9.00 5.57
N THR A 339 35.68 -7.94 6.07
CA THR A 339 37.16 -7.88 6.19
C THR A 339 37.65 -8.85 7.27
N ALA A 340 36.96 -8.94 8.40
CA ALA A 340 37.29 -9.87 9.47
C ALA A 340 37.12 -11.34 9.03
N LEU A 341 36.07 -11.63 8.25
CA LEU A 341 35.84 -12.95 7.65
C LEU A 341 36.95 -13.32 6.67
N ALA A 342 37.29 -12.43 5.73
CA ALA A 342 38.38 -12.68 4.77
C ALA A 342 39.72 -12.92 5.48
N LYS A 343 39.97 -12.21 6.59
CA LYS A 343 41.16 -12.41 7.44
C LYS A 343 41.15 -13.77 8.16
N ALA A 344 39.99 -14.21 8.65
CA ALA A 344 39.86 -15.49 9.33
C ALA A 344 40.08 -16.68 8.37
N LEU A 345 39.55 -16.60 7.14
CA LEU A 345 39.78 -17.62 6.11
C LEU A 345 41.25 -17.67 5.66
N ALA A 346 41.90 -16.51 5.53
CA ALA A 346 43.33 -16.45 5.22
C ALA A 346 44.19 -17.10 6.33
N ALA A 347 43.81 -16.94 7.60
CA ALA A 347 44.55 -17.51 8.72
C ALA A 347 44.40 -19.03 8.85
N GLN A 348 43.24 -19.60 8.51
CA GLN A 348 42.99 -21.04 8.57
C GLN A 348 43.83 -21.83 7.54
N LYS A 349 44.00 -21.31 6.31
CA LYS A 349 44.87 -21.95 5.31
C LYS A 349 46.35 -21.98 5.72
N CYS A 350 46.82 -21.04 6.55
CA CYS A 350 48.21 -21.02 7.03
C CYS A 350 48.51 -22.06 8.12
N ASP A 351 47.49 -22.63 8.77
CA ASP A 351 47.67 -23.65 9.83
C ASP A 351 47.66 -25.08 9.27
N ASP A 352 47.13 -25.29 8.05
CA ASP A 352 47.05 -26.60 7.37
C ASP A 352 48.28 -26.92 6.49
N SER A 353 49.25 -26.01 6.36
CA SER A 353 50.47 -26.19 5.55
C SER A 353 51.67 -26.75 6.33
N ASP A 354 51.47 -27.85 7.05
CA ASP A 354 52.57 -28.74 7.45
C ASP A 354 52.70 -29.84 6.37
N ASP A 355 53.76 -29.77 5.55
CA ASP A 355 54.22 -30.76 4.56
C ASP A 355 53.53 -30.84 3.18
N SER A 356 53.67 -29.80 2.33
CA SER A 356 53.94 -29.99 0.89
C SER A 356 54.34 -28.68 0.19
N ASP A 357 55.52 -28.67 -0.44
CA ASP A 357 56.17 -27.58 -1.17
C ASP A 357 55.47 -27.16 -2.50
N ASP A 358 54.16 -27.40 -2.67
CA ASP A 358 53.47 -27.23 -3.97
C ASP A 358 52.00 -26.77 -3.87
N SER A 359 51.52 -26.28 -2.73
CA SER A 359 50.18 -25.65 -2.67
C SER A 359 50.29 -24.15 -2.94
N ASP A 360 49.65 -23.72 -4.03
CA ASP A 360 49.41 -22.34 -4.42
C ASP A 360 49.05 -21.46 -3.20
N ASP A 361 49.93 -20.53 -2.83
CA ASP A 361 49.86 -19.60 -1.68
C ASP A 361 48.73 -18.54 -1.84
N THR A 362 47.68 -18.89 -2.58
CA THR A 362 46.60 -18.01 -3.00
C THR A 362 45.63 -17.81 -1.83
N VAL A 363 45.62 -16.58 -1.33
CA VAL A 363 44.71 -16.12 -0.29
C VAL A 363 43.26 -16.26 -0.77
N PRO A 364 42.36 -16.91 0.00
CA PRO A 364 40.99 -17.15 -0.41
C PRO A 364 40.28 -15.86 -0.83
N GLU A 365 39.65 -15.88 -1.99
CA GLU A 365 38.81 -14.79 -2.47
C GLU A 365 37.33 -15.09 -2.22
N LEU A 366 36.63 -14.08 -1.71
CA LEU A 366 35.20 -14.10 -1.49
C LEU A 366 34.53 -13.10 -2.41
N VAL A 367 33.69 -13.60 -3.32
CA VAL A 367 32.78 -12.77 -4.11
C VAL A 367 31.47 -12.63 -3.33
N ILE A 368 31.03 -11.39 -3.14
CA ILE A 368 29.93 -11.05 -2.23
C ILE A 368 28.79 -10.44 -3.04
N GLU A 369 27.60 -11.01 -2.91
CA GLU A 369 26.37 -10.41 -3.41
C GLU A 369 25.51 -9.95 -2.25
N GLU A 370 25.10 -8.68 -2.26
CA GLU A 370 24.14 -8.17 -1.30
C GLU A 370 22.71 -8.41 -1.79
N LEU A 371 21.92 -9.15 -0.99
CA LEU A 371 20.48 -9.38 -1.17
C LEU A 371 19.66 -8.47 -0.26
N GLN A 372 18.49 -8.07 -0.75
CA GLN A 372 17.62 -7.13 -0.03
C GLN A 372 17.06 -7.73 1.26
N GLY A 373 17.14 -6.94 2.34
CA GLY A 373 16.38 -7.14 3.57
C GLY A 373 15.18 -6.20 3.65
N SER A 374 14.12 -6.61 4.34
CA SER A 374 13.05 -5.68 4.76
C SER A 374 13.62 -4.63 5.71
N ARG A 375 13.10 -3.39 5.69
CA ARG A 375 13.59 -2.18 6.42
C ARG A 375 13.95 -2.34 7.91
N ASN A 376 13.53 -3.43 8.57
CA ASN A 376 13.78 -3.72 9.99
C ASN A 376 14.56 -5.02 10.24
N SER A 377 15.21 -5.54 9.22
CA SER A 377 15.66 -6.91 9.16
C SER A 377 17.05 -6.90 8.51
N GLY A 378 18.10 -7.25 9.25
CA GLY A 378 19.51 -7.14 8.83
C GLY A 378 19.82 -7.57 7.38
N VAL A 379 20.92 -7.05 6.84
CA VAL A 379 21.35 -7.26 5.45
C VAL A 379 21.71 -8.72 5.23
N THR A 380 21.32 -9.27 4.07
CA THR A 380 21.65 -10.65 3.69
C THR A 380 22.71 -10.63 2.59
N PHE A 381 23.84 -11.29 2.81
CA PHE A 381 24.92 -11.45 1.85
C PHE A 381 24.93 -12.90 1.34
N LEU A 382 25.15 -13.12 0.05
CA LEU A 382 25.61 -14.40 -0.50
C LEU A 382 27.11 -14.32 -0.67
N LEU A 383 27.82 -15.17 0.07
CA LEU A 383 29.25 -15.33 -0.04
C LEU A 383 29.52 -16.51 -0.99
N LYS A 384 30.28 -16.25 -2.05
CA LYS A 384 30.71 -17.24 -3.04
C LYS A 384 32.23 -17.37 -2.97
N THR A 385 32.75 -18.59 -2.94
CA THR A 385 34.20 -18.85 -3.01
C THR A 385 34.46 -20.21 -3.65
N ALA A 386 35.58 -20.34 -4.37
CA ALA A 386 36.08 -21.61 -4.87
C ALA A 386 37.14 -22.23 -3.95
N ASP A 387 37.64 -21.46 -2.98
CA ASP A 387 38.84 -21.78 -2.19
C ASP A 387 38.56 -22.57 -0.92
N VAL A 388 37.31 -22.58 -0.47
CA VAL A 388 36.88 -23.11 0.84
C VAL A 388 35.57 -23.86 0.66
N ASP A 389 35.45 -25.02 1.31
CA ASP A 389 34.20 -25.79 1.32
C ASP A 389 33.07 -25.06 2.05
N ALA A 390 31.82 -25.41 1.72
CA ALA A 390 30.68 -24.66 2.20
C ALA A 390 30.49 -24.73 3.72
N GLU A 391 30.91 -25.84 4.35
CA GLU A 391 30.72 -26.04 5.78
C GLU A 391 31.79 -25.32 6.61
N THR A 392 33.04 -25.31 6.16
CA THR A 392 34.12 -24.49 6.74
C THR A 392 33.81 -23.00 6.62
N LEU A 393 33.31 -22.56 5.45
CA LEU A 393 32.86 -21.19 5.27
C LEU A 393 31.71 -20.85 6.23
N ARG A 394 30.66 -21.69 6.30
CA ARG A 394 29.52 -21.47 7.21
C ARG A 394 29.94 -21.43 8.68
N ALA A 395 30.81 -22.34 9.11
CA ALA A 395 31.30 -22.41 10.48
C ALA A 395 32.09 -21.17 10.87
N THR A 396 32.95 -20.69 9.96
CA THR A 396 33.75 -19.47 10.16
C THR A 396 32.84 -18.24 10.26
N VAL A 397 31.87 -18.09 9.35
CA VAL A 397 30.88 -17.02 9.38
C VAL A 397 30.09 -17.01 10.70
N ALA A 398 29.61 -18.18 11.15
CA ALA A 398 28.77 -18.29 12.34
C ALA A 398 29.47 -17.89 13.65
N GLY A 399 30.80 -17.81 13.65
CA GLY A 399 31.59 -17.36 14.80
C GLY A 399 31.59 -15.85 15.02
N PHE A 400 31.09 -15.04 14.08
CA PHE A 400 31.12 -13.58 14.18
C PHE A 400 29.91 -13.02 14.95
N PRO A 401 30.11 -12.10 15.92
CA PRO A 401 29.02 -11.59 16.78
C PRO A 401 27.91 -10.83 16.06
N SER A 402 28.23 -10.24 14.91
CA SER A 402 27.33 -9.44 14.06
C SER A 402 26.51 -10.29 13.09
N VAL A 403 26.75 -11.60 13.02
CA VAL A 403 26.00 -12.53 12.18
C VAL A 403 24.81 -13.09 12.96
N GLN A 404 23.62 -12.92 12.41
CA GLN A 404 22.38 -13.49 12.93
C GLN A 404 22.19 -14.95 12.50
N THR A 405 22.41 -15.23 11.22
CA THR A 405 22.22 -16.56 10.63
C THR A 405 23.21 -16.81 9.49
N ALA A 406 23.69 -18.05 9.36
CA ALA A 406 24.48 -18.50 8.24
C ALA A 406 23.98 -19.88 7.74
N THR A 407 23.70 -19.99 6.45
CA THR A 407 23.14 -21.21 5.82
C THR A 407 23.85 -21.51 4.52
N VAL A 408 24.25 -22.78 4.31
CA VAL A 408 24.72 -23.23 3.00
C VAL A 408 23.55 -23.17 2.01
N VAL A 409 23.74 -22.47 0.90
CA VAL A 409 22.74 -22.34 -0.18
C VAL A 409 23.02 -23.38 -1.26
N ALA A 410 24.29 -23.52 -1.64
CA ALA A 410 24.72 -24.46 -2.65
C ALA A 410 26.20 -24.81 -2.47
N GLU A 411 26.56 -26.01 -2.89
CA GLU A 411 27.94 -26.46 -2.98
C GLU A 411 28.10 -27.26 -4.27
N SER A 412 29.14 -26.95 -5.04
CA SER A 412 29.57 -27.70 -6.22
C SER A 412 31.06 -28.01 -6.13
N GLU A 413 31.57 -28.83 -7.04
CA GLU A 413 33.01 -29.15 -7.14
C GLU A 413 33.90 -27.91 -7.33
N THR A 414 33.32 -26.78 -7.75
CA THR A 414 34.04 -25.56 -8.13
C THR A 414 33.68 -24.34 -7.30
N ARG A 415 32.60 -24.38 -6.50
CA ARG A 415 32.20 -23.24 -5.65
C ARG A 415 31.32 -23.64 -4.48
N ALA A 416 31.55 -22.98 -3.35
CA ALA A 416 30.67 -22.94 -2.21
C ALA A 416 29.88 -21.62 -2.19
N VAL A 417 28.59 -21.68 -1.84
CA VAL A 417 27.72 -20.51 -1.68
C VAL A 417 27.03 -20.56 -0.32
N VAL A 418 27.29 -19.57 0.53
CA VAL A 418 26.72 -19.44 1.87
C VAL A 418 25.94 -18.13 1.96
N SER A 419 24.68 -18.21 2.39
CA SER A 419 23.89 -17.03 2.73
C SER A 419 24.14 -16.65 4.18
N VAL A 420 24.39 -15.38 4.41
CA VAL A 420 24.74 -14.80 5.70
C VAL A 420 23.85 -13.62 5.96
N ARG A 421 23.26 -13.56 7.14
CA ARG A 421 22.49 -12.41 7.59
C ARG A 421 23.23 -11.70 8.70
N ALA A 422 23.50 -10.42 8.54
CA ALA A 422 24.28 -9.65 9.49
C ALA A 422 23.63 -8.30 9.83
N ASP A 423 23.88 -7.83 11.05
CA ASP A 423 23.50 -6.49 11.53
C ASP A 423 24.56 -5.47 11.12
N THR A 424 24.77 -5.32 9.82
CA THR A 424 25.70 -4.36 9.22
C THR A 424 24.96 -3.39 8.31
N GLY A 425 25.56 -2.22 8.06
CA GLY A 425 25.07 -1.30 7.04
C GLY A 425 25.09 -1.92 5.64
N SER A 426 24.19 -1.46 4.77
CA SER A 426 24.14 -1.84 3.35
C SER A 426 25.32 -1.25 2.60
N ILE A 427 26.01 -2.05 1.78
CA ILE A 427 27.09 -1.57 0.92
C ILE A 427 26.50 -0.83 -0.28
N ARG A 428 25.41 -1.36 -0.84
CA ARG A 428 24.64 -0.67 -1.89
C ARG A 428 24.15 0.71 -1.44
N GLY A 429 23.72 0.84 -0.18
CA GLY A 429 23.34 2.13 0.41
C GLY A 429 24.50 3.13 0.54
N LEU A 430 25.76 2.67 0.64
CA LEU A 430 26.94 3.55 0.79
C LEU A 430 27.29 4.28 -0.51
N VAL A 431 27.27 3.55 -1.63
CA VAL A 431 27.58 4.08 -2.96
C VAL A 431 26.31 4.56 -3.70
N GLY A 432 25.17 4.34 -3.04
CA GLY A 432 23.81 4.64 -3.45
C GLY A 432 23.53 6.07 -3.89
N GLY A 433 22.78 6.26 -4.97
CA GLY A 433 22.06 7.52 -5.22
C GLY A 433 22.68 8.44 -6.26
N HIS A 434 23.51 7.90 -7.13
CA HIS A 434 24.21 8.57 -8.21
C HIS A 434 24.03 7.88 -9.58
N GLY A 435 23.17 6.86 -9.66
CA GLY A 435 22.97 6.08 -10.90
C GLY A 435 24.04 5.01 -11.09
N GLU A 436 24.62 4.56 -10.00
CA GLU A 436 25.71 3.62 -9.94
C GLU A 436 25.29 2.19 -10.29
N VAL A 437 26.20 1.48 -10.93
CA VAL A 437 26.13 0.03 -11.08
C VAL A 437 27.25 -0.56 -10.25
N LEU A 438 26.89 -1.09 -9.08
CA LEU A 438 27.80 -1.89 -8.26
C LEU A 438 28.11 -3.19 -9.03
N ARG A 439 29.32 -3.28 -9.57
CA ARG A 439 29.77 -4.40 -10.42
C ARG A 439 30.19 -5.59 -9.59
N SER A 440 31.00 -5.36 -8.57
CA SER A 440 31.50 -6.43 -7.71
C SER A 440 31.85 -5.92 -6.32
N ILE A 441 31.69 -6.82 -5.36
CA ILE A 441 32.22 -6.69 -4.01
C ILE A 441 33.09 -7.93 -3.80
N THR A 442 34.39 -7.74 -3.57
CA THR A 442 35.30 -8.84 -3.25
C THR A 442 35.98 -8.61 -1.92
N ALA A 443 36.22 -9.69 -1.17
CA ALA A 443 36.98 -9.66 0.07
C ALA A 443 38.10 -10.70 0.03
N GLN A 444 39.32 -10.26 0.31
CA GLN A 444 40.50 -11.13 0.29
C GLN A 444 41.50 -10.66 1.33
N GLY A 445 42.06 -11.55 2.16
CA GLY A 445 43.19 -11.20 3.06
C GLY A 445 42.95 -10.01 4.00
N GLY A 446 41.69 -9.75 4.39
CA GLY A 446 41.34 -8.62 5.26
C GLY A 446 41.12 -7.28 4.56
N ARG A 447 41.18 -7.23 3.23
CA ARG A 447 40.76 -6.06 2.43
C ARG A 447 39.42 -6.33 1.76
N LEU A 448 38.62 -5.29 1.62
CA LEU A 448 37.41 -5.26 0.82
C LEU A 448 37.66 -4.36 -0.40
N GLU A 449 37.28 -4.83 -1.57
CA GLU A 449 37.37 -4.09 -2.84
C GLU A 449 35.97 -3.97 -3.45
N LEU A 450 35.62 -2.75 -3.84
CA LEU A 450 34.33 -2.41 -4.45
C LEU A 450 34.60 -1.84 -5.83
N VAL A 451 33.99 -2.42 -6.86
CA VAL A 451 34.02 -1.86 -8.22
C VAL A 451 32.64 -1.30 -8.54
N VAL A 452 32.58 0.01 -8.81
CA VAL A 452 31.35 0.73 -9.03
C VAL A 452 31.45 1.55 -10.30
N GLU A 453 30.49 1.39 -11.20
CA GLU A 453 30.42 2.20 -12.42
C GLU A 453 29.45 3.37 -12.24
N PHE A 454 29.85 4.54 -12.74
CA PHE A 454 29.07 5.77 -12.70
C PHE A 454 28.96 6.39 -14.10
N PRO A 455 27.90 7.15 -14.39
CA PRO A 455 27.85 8.03 -15.55
C PRO A 455 28.97 9.09 -15.51
N ARG A 456 29.51 9.49 -16.68
CA ARG A 456 30.61 10.48 -16.80
C ARG A 456 30.39 11.85 -16.13
N ARG A 457 29.17 12.20 -15.74
CA ARG A 457 28.83 13.50 -15.09
C ARG A 457 28.70 13.42 -13.58
N THR A 458 29.18 12.33 -12.98
CA THR A 458 29.04 12.09 -11.54
C THR A 458 30.16 12.78 -10.76
N ASP A 459 29.80 13.47 -9.67
CA ASP A 459 30.77 14.05 -8.75
C ASP A 459 31.37 12.96 -7.86
N LEU A 460 32.48 12.36 -8.33
CA LEU A 460 33.18 11.30 -7.61
C LEU A 460 33.73 11.76 -6.26
N GLY A 461 34.05 13.05 -6.11
CA GLY A 461 34.54 13.59 -4.84
C GLY A 461 33.49 13.46 -3.75
N ALA A 462 32.26 13.89 -4.06
CA ALA A 462 31.13 13.77 -3.15
C ALA A 462 30.81 12.31 -2.77
N ILE A 463 31.01 11.36 -3.69
CA ILE A 463 30.80 9.93 -3.42
C ILE A 463 31.90 9.39 -2.50
N VAL A 464 33.16 9.68 -2.80
CA VAL A 464 34.29 9.23 -1.95
C VAL A 464 34.15 9.79 -0.54
N ASP A 465 33.79 11.08 -0.41
CA ASP A 465 33.54 11.71 0.88
C ASP A 465 32.38 11.03 1.63
N ALA A 466 31.30 10.67 0.93
CA ALA A 466 30.17 9.95 1.52
C ALA A 466 30.55 8.57 2.05
N VAL A 467 31.32 7.81 1.26
CA VAL A 467 31.83 6.51 1.67
C VAL A 467 32.77 6.67 2.85
N GLN A 468 33.64 7.68 2.85
CA GLN A 468 34.59 7.94 3.94
C GLN A 468 33.93 8.40 5.24
N ASP A 469 32.78 9.08 5.18
CA ASP A 469 32.01 9.46 6.38
C ASP A 469 31.56 8.23 7.18
N GLN A 470 31.15 7.16 6.48
CA GLN A 470 30.73 5.91 7.11
C GLN A 470 31.91 4.94 7.31
N TRP A 471 32.85 4.90 6.36
CA TRP A 471 34.04 4.04 6.34
C TRP A 471 35.32 4.90 6.21
N PRO A 472 35.84 5.46 7.32
CA PRO A 472 36.96 6.40 7.28
C PRO A 472 38.26 5.87 6.67
N GLU A 473 38.46 4.55 6.68
CA GLU A 473 39.61 3.87 6.09
C GLU A 473 39.43 3.55 4.60
N ALA A 474 38.29 3.91 4.00
CA ALA A 474 38.06 3.71 2.57
C ALA A 474 38.93 4.67 1.76
N ILE A 475 39.59 4.14 0.73
CA ILE A 475 40.39 4.92 -0.20
C ILE A 475 39.97 4.63 -1.64
N MET A 476 40.03 5.64 -2.49
CA MET A 476 39.96 5.45 -3.93
C MET A 476 41.25 4.78 -4.41
N HIS A 477 41.14 3.57 -4.93
CA HIS A 477 42.27 2.77 -5.43
C HIS A 477 42.53 3.05 -6.91
N ALA A 478 41.47 3.06 -7.73
CA ALA A 478 41.55 3.34 -9.16
C ALA A 478 40.30 4.06 -9.65
N CYS A 479 40.44 4.83 -10.74
CA CYS A 479 39.35 5.48 -11.44
C CYS A 479 39.67 5.44 -12.94
N THR A 480 38.87 4.74 -13.73
CA THR A 480 39.12 4.52 -15.16
C THR A 480 37.87 4.92 -15.96
N GLU A 481 38.05 5.64 -17.07
CA GLU A 481 36.96 5.83 -18.03
C GLU A 481 36.97 4.71 -19.05
N ARG A 482 35.84 4.04 -19.24
CA ARG A 482 35.65 2.95 -20.20
C ARG A 482 34.54 3.31 -21.18
N THR A 483 34.77 3.09 -22.47
CA THR A 483 33.69 3.10 -23.48
C THR A 483 32.86 1.84 -23.31
N VAL A 484 31.55 1.98 -23.17
CA VAL A 484 30.64 0.83 -23.20
C VAL A 484 30.60 0.37 -24.65
N ASP A 485 31.06 -0.85 -24.93
CA ASP A 485 31.08 -1.39 -26.28
C ASP A 485 29.62 -1.67 -26.71
N ASP A 486 29.13 -0.89 -27.66
CA ASP A 486 27.70 -0.67 -27.95
C ASP A 486 27.06 -1.78 -28.80
N ASP A 487 27.84 -2.78 -29.26
CA ASP A 487 27.39 -3.66 -30.35
C ASP A 487 26.70 -4.96 -29.91
N HIS A 488 26.62 -5.27 -28.61
CA HIS A 488 25.77 -6.36 -28.10
C HIS A 488 25.51 -6.17 -26.59
N PRO A 489 24.28 -6.38 -26.07
CA PRO A 489 24.14 -6.63 -24.65
C PRO A 489 25.04 -7.83 -24.32
N SER A 490 26.04 -7.65 -23.45
CA SER A 490 27.03 -8.69 -23.12
C SER A 490 26.37 -10.03 -22.81
N ALA A 491 25.16 -9.98 -22.23
CA ALA A 491 24.33 -11.10 -21.83
C ALA A 491 24.02 -12.14 -22.92
N PHE A 492 24.14 -11.79 -24.21
CA PHE A 492 23.94 -12.74 -25.32
C PHE A 492 25.23 -13.12 -26.05
N SER A 493 26.36 -12.50 -25.69
CA SER A 493 27.66 -12.79 -26.29
C SER A 493 28.12 -14.19 -25.86
N GLY A 494 28.21 -15.12 -26.80
CA GLY A 494 28.58 -16.52 -26.53
C GLY A 494 27.43 -17.53 -26.56
N LEU A 495 26.18 -17.10 -26.77
CA LEU A 495 25.09 -18.03 -27.05
C LEU A 495 25.27 -18.68 -28.44
N THR A 496 25.00 -19.99 -28.52
CA THR A 496 24.81 -20.64 -29.81
C THR A 496 23.49 -20.20 -30.44
N ILE A 497 23.39 -20.25 -31.77
CA ILE A 497 22.16 -19.89 -32.52
C ILE A 497 20.93 -20.60 -31.93
N LYS A 498 21.04 -21.88 -31.55
CA LYS A 498 19.92 -22.64 -30.97
C LYS A 498 19.50 -22.19 -29.57
N GLN A 499 20.44 -21.68 -28.78
CA GLN A 499 20.18 -21.13 -27.45
C GLN A 499 19.50 -19.75 -27.58
N GLU A 500 20.00 -18.92 -28.48
CA GLU A 500 19.40 -17.61 -28.79
C GLU A 500 17.97 -17.78 -29.35
N ASP A 501 17.77 -18.69 -30.31
CA ASP A 501 16.45 -18.98 -30.88
C ASP A 501 15.47 -19.51 -29.83
N ALA A 502 15.91 -20.40 -28.94
CA ALA A 502 15.08 -20.92 -27.85
C ALA A 502 14.66 -19.81 -26.87
N LEU A 503 15.61 -18.98 -26.43
CA LEU A 503 15.37 -17.88 -25.50
C LEU A 503 14.45 -16.81 -26.10
N ARG A 504 14.66 -16.46 -27.38
CA ARG A 504 13.84 -15.49 -28.11
C ARG A 504 12.43 -16.01 -28.35
N ALA A 505 12.28 -17.29 -28.74
CA ALA A 505 10.97 -17.91 -28.93
C ALA A 505 10.20 -18.01 -27.61
N ALA A 506 10.86 -18.35 -26.50
CA ALA A 506 10.24 -18.37 -25.16
C ALA A 506 9.78 -16.96 -24.74
N SER A 507 10.61 -15.93 -24.94
CA SER A 507 10.26 -14.56 -24.59
C SER A 507 9.09 -14.00 -25.41
N LEU A 508 8.99 -14.32 -26.71
CA LEU A 508 7.96 -13.79 -27.60
C LEU A 508 6.63 -14.54 -27.53
N SER A 509 6.62 -15.74 -26.95
CA SER A 509 5.43 -16.60 -26.86
C SER A 509 4.66 -16.46 -25.55
N GLY A 510 5.11 -15.59 -24.64
CA GLY A 510 4.53 -15.48 -23.30
C GLY A 510 4.82 -16.70 -22.42
N PHE A 511 5.85 -17.50 -22.76
CA PHE A 511 6.26 -18.68 -22.00
C PHE A 511 6.65 -18.35 -20.54
N PHE A 512 7.14 -17.13 -20.29
CA PHE A 512 7.56 -16.68 -18.96
C PHE A 512 6.47 -15.93 -18.17
N GLU A 513 5.31 -15.66 -18.77
CA GLU A 513 4.26 -14.86 -18.15
C GLU A 513 3.43 -15.66 -17.14
N ARG A 514 2.69 -14.93 -16.28
CA ARG A 514 1.72 -15.54 -15.36
C ARG A 514 0.34 -14.85 -15.49
N PRO A 515 -0.71 -15.57 -15.94
CA PRO A 515 -0.71 -16.99 -16.37
C PRO A 515 0.09 -17.18 -17.67
N GLN A 516 0.68 -18.37 -17.83
CA GLN A 516 1.53 -18.70 -18.98
C GLN A 516 0.68 -18.76 -20.27
N GLU A 517 1.08 -18.01 -21.30
CA GLU A 517 0.33 -17.94 -22.57
C GLU A 517 0.64 -19.08 -23.54
N ALA A 518 1.86 -19.66 -23.46
CA ALA A 518 2.29 -20.79 -24.29
C ALA A 518 3.08 -21.81 -23.47
N SER A 519 2.83 -23.11 -23.70
CA SER A 519 3.55 -24.21 -23.07
C SER A 519 4.89 -24.51 -23.75
N ALA A 520 5.74 -25.30 -23.10
CA ALA A 520 7.02 -25.74 -23.70
C ALA A 520 6.83 -26.56 -24.98
N GLU A 521 5.67 -27.21 -25.13
CA GLU A 521 5.31 -27.99 -26.32
C GLU A 521 4.95 -27.07 -27.49
N ASP A 522 4.19 -26.01 -27.23
CA ASP A 522 3.79 -25.00 -28.23
C ASP A 522 5.00 -24.23 -28.79
N VAL A 523 5.95 -23.86 -27.91
CA VAL A 523 7.18 -23.17 -28.32
C VAL A 523 8.12 -24.10 -29.06
N ALA A 524 8.23 -25.37 -28.64
CA ALA A 524 9.07 -26.35 -29.29
C ALA A 524 8.57 -26.72 -30.70
N GLU A 525 7.24 -26.78 -30.91
CA GLU A 525 6.62 -26.95 -32.22
C GLU A 525 7.00 -25.82 -33.18
N THR A 526 7.03 -24.59 -32.69
CA THR A 526 7.44 -23.40 -33.47
C THR A 526 8.91 -23.48 -33.92
N LEU A 527 9.75 -24.16 -33.14
CA LEU A 527 11.18 -24.33 -33.41
C LEU A 527 11.53 -25.64 -34.13
N ASP A 528 10.53 -26.41 -34.59
CA ASP A 528 10.68 -27.75 -35.19
C ASP A 528 11.58 -28.67 -34.32
N SER A 529 11.35 -28.63 -33.01
CA SER A 529 12.14 -29.33 -32.00
C SER A 529 11.24 -30.06 -30.99
N SER A 530 11.81 -31.00 -30.23
CA SER A 530 11.08 -31.60 -29.11
C SER A 530 11.08 -30.66 -27.90
N ALA A 531 10.03 -30.71 -27.07
CA ALA A 531 9.95 -29.95 -25.81
C ALA A 531 11.20 -30.16 -24.93
N SER A 532 11.75 -31.37 -24.89
CA SER A 532 12.99 -31.67 -24.14
C SER A 532 14.23 -30.96 -24.71
N THR A 533 14.31 -30.81 -26.04
CA THR A 533 15.44 -30.18 -26.74
C THR A 533 15.35 -28.67 -26.60
N PHE A 534 14.14 -28.11 -26.76
CA PHE A 534 13.85 -26.71 -26.48
C PHE A 534 14.20 -26.34 -25.04
N LEU A 535 13.70 -27.08 -24.04
CA LEU A 535 13.99 -26.82 -22.62
C LEU A 535 15.48 -26.95 -22.29
N HIS A 536 16.20 -27.88 -22.94
CA HIS A 536 17.64 -28.00 -22.77
C HIS A 536 18.39 -26.77 -23.31
N HIS A 537 18.06 -26.32 -24.52
CA HIS A 537 18.66 -25.11 -25.10
C HIS A 537 18.27 -23.85 -24.32
N LEU A 538 17.01 -23.74 -23.88
CA LEU A 538 16.53 -22.63 -23.08
C LEU A 538 17.26 -22.56 -21.74
N ARG A 539 17.38 -23.68 -21.01
CA ARG A 539 18.08 -23.72 -19.72
C ARG A 539 19.57 -23.38 -19.85
N ASN A 540 20.24 -23.86 -20.91
CA ASN A 540 21.63 -23.50 -21.15
C ASN A 540 21.77 -22.04 -21.60
N ALA A 541 20.79 -21.49 -22.32
CA ALA A 541 20.76 -20.09 -22.71
C ALA A 541 20.56 -19.19 -21.48
N GLU A 542 19.57 -19.49 -20.63
CA GLU A 542 19.33 -18.83 -19.36
C GLU A 542 20.56 -18.90 -18.47
N GLN A 543 21.20 -20.07 -18.34
CA GLN A 543 22.42 -20.21 -17.56
C GLN A 543 23.55 -19.35 -18.11
N ALA A 544 23.81 -19.34 -19.41
CA ALA A 544 24.86 -18.51 -20.01
C ALA A 544 24.57 -17.01 -19.89
N VAL A 545 23.31 -16.60 -20.06
CA VAL A 545 22.84 -15.22 -19.86
C VAL A 545 22.99 -14.79 -18.40
N PHE A 546 22.62 -15.65 -17.46
CA PHE A 546 22.78 -15.36 -16.02
C PHE A 546 24.24 -15.39 -15.61
N GLU A 547 25.03 -16.33 -16.13
CA GLU A 547 26.47 -16.34 -15.92
C GLU A 547 27.04 -15.02 -16.41
N ASP A 548 26.83 -14.59 -17.65
CA ASP A 548 27.34 -13.28 -18.12
C ASP A 548 26.79 -12.08 -17.32
N ALA A 549 25.48 -12.06 -17.03
CA ALA A 549 24.86 -10.98 -16.26
C ALA A 549 25.40 -10.88 -14.82
N PHE A 550 25.82 -11.99 -14.20
CA PHE A 550 26.33 -12.05 -12.83
C PHE A 550 27.85 -12.31 -12.74
N SER A 551 28.53 -12.64 -13.83
CA SER A 551 29.98 -12.84 -13.94
C SER A 551 30.57 -11.63 -14.63
N HIS A 552 30.84 -10.59 -13.85
CA HIS A 552 31.69 -9.49 -14.30
C HIS A 552 33.08 -9.64 -13.69
N ASP A 553 33.64 -10.83 -13.84
CA ASP A 553 35.02 -11.12 -13.48
C ASP A 553 35.92 -10.74 -14.67
N GLY A 554 36.54 -9.58 -14.55
CA GLY A 554 37.63 -9.19 -15.44
C GLY A 554 38.86 -10.01 -15.11
N ARG A 555 39.13 -11.03 -15.95
CA ARG A 555 40.39 -11.79 -16.13
C ARG A 555 40.68 -12.94 -15.16
N VAL A 556 40.71 -14.16 -15.72
CA VAL A 556 41.95 -14.95 -15.81
C VAL A 556 42.00 -15.61 -17.20
N ASP A 557 42.84 -15.05 -18.08
CA ASP A 557 43.61 -15.76 -19.12
C ASP A 557 44.83 -14.90 -19.50
#